data_AF-A0A5R1YSV5-F1
#
_entry.id   AF-A0A5R1YSV5-F1
#
_cell.length_a   1.000
_cell.length_b   1.000
_cell.length_c   1.000
_cell.angle_alpha   90.00
_cell.angle_beta   90.00
_cell.angle_gamma   90.00
#
_symmetry.space_group_name_H-M   'P 1'
#
loop_
_entity.id
_entity.type
_entity.pdbx_description
1 polymer ?
#
loop_
_entity_poly.entity_id
_entity_poly.type
_entity_poly.pdbx_seq_one_letter_code
_entity_poly.pdbx_strand_id
1 'polypeptide(L)'
;STLQFCDVGGVWPVAIGHPCYGCNEEGIGFHKGIHQLAHVENQTPRSEKPDVNMKEGGNISAGAVGLLGGVVGLVAGVSVMAVRELGRQQKKDNADSRGE
;
A
#
# COMPACT_ATOMS: atom_id res chain seq x y z
N SER A 1 8.21 6.55 29.84
CA SER A 1 8.02 6.28 31.27
C SER A 1 7.09 7.33 31.82
N THR A 2 5.96 6.92 32.40
CA THR A 2 4.89 7.83 32.82
C THR A 2 4.82 8.00 34.34
N LEU A 3 4.80 6.89 35.08
CA LEU A 3 4.71 6.91 36.55
C LEU A 3 6.03 7.25 37.24
N GLN A 4 7.17 6.81 36.67
CA GLN A 4 8.50 6.95 37.29
C GLN A 4 8.55 6.27 38.68
N PHE A 5 9.43 6.72 39.58
CA PHE A 5 9.59 6.19 40.93
C PHE A 5 9.74 7.32 41.97
N CYS A 6 9.39 7.02 43.22
CA CYS A 6 9.63 7.86 44.41
C CYS A 6 8.93 9.23 44.43
N ASP A 7 7.99 9.52 43.52
CA ASP A 7 7.12 10.71 43.51
C ASP A 7 7.80 12.09 43.58
N VAL A 8 9.11 12.15 43.37
CA VAL A 8 9.90 13.40 43.35
C VAL A 8 10.10 13.97 41.95
N GLY A 9 9.61 13.26 40.92
CA GLY A 9 9.74 13.65 39.52
C GLY A 9 11.15 13.47 38.94
N GLY A 10 11.23 13.05 37.68
CA GLY A 10 12.47 12.76 36.98
C GLY A 10 13.18 11.46 37.36
N VAL A 11 12.64 10.63 38.26
CA VAL A 11 13.38 9.49 38.82
C VAL A 11 12.97 8.16 38.17
N TRP A 12 13.78 7.72 37.22
CA TRP A 12 13.74 6.36 36.65
C TRP A 12 15.08 6.06 35.95
N PRO A 13 15.47 4.79 35.71
CA PRO A 13 16.82 4.42 35.28
C PRO A 13 17.37 5.24 34.10
N VAL A 14 16.56 5.42 33.06
CA VAL A 14 16.97 6.18 31.86
C VAL A 14 17.20 7.66 32.17
N ALA A 15 16.41 8.27 33.05
CA ALA A 15 16.63 9.67 33.44
C ALA A 15 17.87 9.86 34.32
N ILE A 16 18.28 8.84 35.08
CA ILE A 16 19.52 8.88 35.89
C ILE A 16 20.75 8.40 35.12
N GLY A 17 20.63 8.15 33.82
CA GLY A 17 21.76 7.83 32.94
C GLY A 17 22.07 6.34 32.78
N HIS A 18 21.22 5.43 33.27
CA HIS A 18 21.39 3.99 33.08
C HIS A 18 20.36 3.43 32.09
N PRO A 19 20.72 2.53 31.15
CA PRO A 19 19.74 1.91 30.27
C PRO A 19 18.68 1.13 31.05
N CYS A 20 17.47 1.05 30.50
CA CYS A 20 16.47 0.11 30.99
C CYS A 20 17.03 -1.31 30.83
N TYR A 21 17.08 -2.09 31.92
CA TYR A 21 17.57 -3.46 31.88
C TYR A 21 16.48 -4.48 31.47
N GLY A 22 15.23 -4.04 31.28
CA GLY A 22 14.12 -4.92 30.87
C GLY A 22 13.69 -5.92 31.95
N CYS A 23 13.80 -5.54 33.24
CA CYS A 23 13.46 -6.40 34.37
C CYS A 23 11.99 -6.85 34.43
N ASN A 24 11.09 -6.14 33.74
CA ASN A 24 9.66 -6.46 33.71
C ASN A 24 9.29 -7.47 32.61
N GLU A 25 10.19 -7.74 31.66
CA GLU A 25 9.91 -8.57 30.49
C GLU A 25 10.66 -9.90 30.62
N GLU A 26 9.92 -11.00 30.55
CA GLU A 26 10.48 -12.36 30.60
C GLU A 26 11.47 -12.56 29.45
N GLY A 27 12.60 -13.22 29.73
CA GLY A 27 13.63 -13.44 28.71
C GLY A 27 14.47 -12.20 28.35
N ILE A 28 14.24 -11.04 28.98
CA ILE A 28 15.05 -9.82 28.79
C ILE A 28 15.96 -9.58 29.99
N GLY A 29 15.39 -9.16 31.13
CA GLY A 29 16.14 -8.96 32.36
C GLY A 29 16.72 -10.28 32.86
N PHE A 30 17.97 -10.28 33.34
CA PHE A 30 18.69 -11.46 33.83
C PHE A 30 19.03 -12.52 32.75
N HIS A 31 18.67 -12.26 31.49
CA HIS A 31 19.00 -13.11 30.34
C HIS A 31 19.90 -12.41 29.33
N LYS A 32 19.64 -11.12 29.02
CA LYS A 32 20.48 -10.30 28.15
C LYS A 32 21.54 -9.53 28.95
N GLY A 33 22.71 -9.32 28.35
CA GLY A 33 23.75 -8.47 28.93
C GLY A 33 23.35 -7.00 28.93
N ILE A 34 23.86 -6.20 29.89
CA ILE A 34 23.52 -4.76 30.01
C ILE A 34 23.85 -3.97 28.73
N HIS A 35 24.95 -4.33 28.06
CA HIS A 35 25.38 -3.69 26.80
C HIS A 35 24.87 -4.41 25.54
N GLN A 36 24.05 -5.44 25.69
CA GLN A 36 23.46 -6.14 24.55
C GLN A 36 22.30 -5.31 23.98
N LEU A 37 22.33 -5.06 22.68
CA LEU A 37 21.31 -4.25 22.01
C LEU A 37 19.95 -4.96 22.03
N ALA A 38 18.89 -4.17 22.25
CA ALA A 38 17.51 -4.63 22.15
C ALA A 38 17.10 -4.84 20.67
N HIS A 39 16.15 -5.74 20.45
CA HIS A 39 15.44 -5.81 19.17
C HIS A 39 14.52 -4.59 19.03
N VAL A 40 14.49 -3.96 17.86
CA VAL A 40 13.68 -2.77 17.59
C VAL A 40 12.77 -3.08 16.42
N GLU A 41 11.47 -3.20 16.67
CA GLU A 41 10.46 -3.58 15.65
C GLU A 41 10.48 -2.67 14.41
N ASN A 42 10.57 -1.35 14.61
CA ASN A 42 10.55 -0.39 13.50
C ASN A 42 11.57 0.73 13.72
N GLN A 43 12.83 0.42 13.39
CA GLN A 43 13.96 1.35 13.47
C GLN A 43 13.73 2.56 12.57
N THR A 44 13.80 3.78 13.13
CA THR A 44 13.78 5.02 12.34
C THR A 44 15.09 5.79 12.59
N PRO A 45 15.91 6.07 11.56
CA PRO A 45 15.77 5.62 10.17
C PRO A 45 15.96 4.10 10.04
N ARG A 46 15.29 3.49 9.05
CA ARG A 46 15.43 2.05 8.77
C ARG A 46 16.91 1.72 8.57
N SER A 47 17.37 0.63 9.19
CA SER A 47 18.77 0.16 9.05
C SER A 47 19.08 -0.17 7.59
N GLU A 48 18.10 -0.72 6.87
CA GLU A 48 18.16 -0.90 5.42
C GLU A 48 17.66 0.37 4.72
N LYS A 49 18.56 1.04 4.00
CA LYS A 49 18.15 2.06 3.03
C LYS A 49 17.84 1.37 1.69
N PRO A 50 16.79 1.80 0.98
CA PRO A 50 16.57 1.32 -0.38
C PRO A 50 17.82 1.64 -1.22
N ASP A 51 18.18 0.70 -2.09
CA ASP A 51 19.30 0.90 -3.02
C ASP A 51 18.98 2.11 -3.92
N VAL A 52 19.93 3.04 -4.00
CA VAL A 52 19.81 4.25 -4.84
C VAL A 52 19.72 3.93 -6.33
N ASN A 53 20.11 2.72 -6.74
CA ASN A 53 20.02 2.24 -8.12
C ASN A 53 18.75 1.43 -8.39
N MET A 54 17.87 1.27 -7.40
CA MET A 54 16.63 0.54 -7.57
C MET A 54 15.73 1.29 -8.57
N LYS A 55 15.64 0.79 -9.80
CA LYS A 55 14.70 1.33 -10.80
C LYS A 55 13.27 0.99 -10.41
N GLU A 56 12.48 2.00 -10.15
CA GLU A 56 11.04 1.86 -9.93
C GLU A 56 10.35 1.51 -11.26
N GLY A 57 9.60 0.41 -11.28
CA GLY A 57 8.85 -0.05 -12.45
C GLY A 57 9.60 -1.06 -13.33
N GLY A 58 8.86 -2.08 -13.80
CA GLY A 58 9.34 -3.07 -14.77
C GLY A 58 9.24 -2.58 -16.22
N ASN A 59 9.80 -3.35 -17.16
CA ASN A 59 9.72 -3.06 -18.59
C ASN A 59 8.26 -3.10 -19.07
N ILE A 60 7.62 -1.94 -19.21
CA ILE A 60 6.30 -1.83 -19.84
C ILE A 60 6.52 -1.99 -21.35
N SER A 61 6.14 -3.15 -21.89
CA SER A 61 6.19 -3.38 -23.34
C SER A 61 5.06 -2.63 -24.03
N ALA A 62 5.40 -1.69 -24.90
CA ALA A 62 4.44 -0.98 -25.75
C ALA A 62 3.56 -1.96 -26.56
N GLY A 63 4.11 -3.12 -26.94
CA GLY A 63 3.36 -4.17 -27.63
C GLY A 63 2.29 -4.82 -26.75
N ALA A 64 2.59 -5.09 -25.48
CA ALA A 64 1.62 -5.68 -24.55
C ALA A 64 0.46 -4.71 -24.26
N VAL A 65 0.78 -3.43 -24.06
CA VAL A 65 -0.23 -2.37 -23.87
C VAL A 65 -1.07 -2.18 -25.14
N GLY A 66 -0.45 -2.19 -26.31
CA GLY A 66 -1.14 -2.06 -27.59
C GLY A 66 -2.09 -3.21 -27.89
N LEU A 67 -1.70 -4.45 -27.59
CA LEU A 67 -2.58 -5.62 -27.76
C LEU A 67 -3.78 -5.57 -26.82
N LEU A 68 -3.55 -5.30 -25.53
CA LEU A 68 -4.64 -5.18 -24.55
C LEU A 68 -5.59 -4.04 -24.90
N GLY A 69 -5.05 -2.87 -25.25
CA GLY A 69 -5.84 -1.72 -25.68
C GLY A 69 -6.62 -1.99 -26.97
N GLY A 70 -6.01 -2.67 -27.94
CA GLY A 70 -6.62 -3.03 -29.21
C GLY A 70 -7.82 -3.98 -29.06
N VAL A 71 -7.69 -5.02 -28.23
CA VAL A 71 -8.79 -5.96 -27.97
C VAL A 71 -9.98 -5.26 -27.30
N VAL A 72 -9.71 -4.47 -26.27
CA VAL A 72 -10.77 -3.74 -25.54
C VAL A 72 -11.45 -2.71 -26.47
N GLY A 73 -10.68 -1.98 -27.26
CA GLY A 73 -11.21 -1.00 -28.21
C GLY A 73 -12.08 -1.62 -29.30
N LEU A 74 -11.69 -2.78 -29.84
CA LEU A 74 -12.48 -3.50 -30.84
C LEU A 74 -13.84 -3.93 -30.27
N VAL A 75 -13.83 -4.62 -29.13
CA VAL A 75 -15.06 -5.14 -28.49
C VAL A 75 -16.04 -4.02 -28.18
N ALA A 76 -15.55 -2.91 -27.61
CA ALA A 76 -16.39 -1.73 -27.33
C ALA A 76 -16.92 -1.08 -28.61
N GLY A 77 -16.11 -1.00 -29.67
CA GLY A 77 -16.51 -0.42 -30.96
C GLY A 77 -17.65 -1.18 -31.65
N VAL A 78 -17.54 -2.51 -31.77
CA VAL A 78 -18.60 -3.31 -32.43
C VAL A 78 -19.91 -3.31 -31.64
N SER A 79 -19.84 -3.36 -30.31
CA SER A 79 -21.03 -3.34 -29.47
C SER A 79 -21.80 -2.02 -29.57
N VAL A 80 -21.11 -0.87 -29.60
CA VAL A 80 -21.76 0.43 -29.80
C VAL A 80 -22.42 0.56 -31.17
N MET A 81 -21.78 0.08 -32.24
CA MET A 81 -22.36 0.14 -33.60
C MET A 81 -23.59 -0.77 -33.73
N ALA A 82 -23.55 -1.96 -33.14
CA ALA A 82 -24.71 -2.87 -33.14
C ALA A 82 -25.92 -2.25 -32.42
N VAL A 83 -25.72 -1.66 -31.24
CA VAL A 83 -26.79 -0.98 -30.48
C VAL A 83 -27.34 0.22 -31.27
N ARG A 84 -26.47 1.00 -31.92
CA ARG A 84 -26.89 2.13 -32.76
C ARG A 84 -27.74 1.70 -33.95
N GLU A 85 -27.37 0.61 -34.63
CA GLU A 85 -28.11 0.14 -35.79
C GLU A 85 -29.48 -0.43 -35.39
N LEU A 86 -29.54 -1.20 -34.30
CA LEU A 86 -30.80 -1.67 -33.71
C LEU A 86 -31.73 -0.51 -33.33
N GLY A 87 -31.21 0.56 -32.73
CA GLY A 87 -31.99 1.75 -32.41
C GLY A 87 -32.49 2.52 -33.64
N ARG A 88 -31.74 2.52 -34.74
CA ARG A 88 -32.18 3.14 -36.02
C ARG A 88 -33.27 2.32 -36.71
N GLN A 89 -33.16 0.99 -36.68
CA GLN A 89 -34.18 0.08 -37.20
C GLN A 89 -35.50 0.25 -36.43
N GLN A 90 -35.45 0.25 -35.10
CA GLN A 90 -36.63 0.43 -34.26
C GLN A 90 -37.29 1.81 -34.45
N LYS A 91 -36.51 2.87 -34.68
CA LYS A 91 -37.05 4.22 -34.97
C LYS A 91 -37.73 4.29 -36.34
N LYS A 92 -37.22 3.58 -37.36
CA LYS A 92 -37.83 3.54 -38.70
C LYS A 92 -39.14 2.76 -38.68
N ASP A 93 -39.15 1.60 -38.03
CA ASP A 93 -40.34 0.76 -37.82
C ASP A 93 -41.46 1.54 -37.09
N ASN A 94 -41.13 2.25 -36.00
CA ASN A 94 -42.11 3.03 -35.26
C ASN A 94 -42.64 4.28 -36.00
N ALA A 95 -41.86 4.83 -36.94
CA ALA A 95 -42.27 5.98 -37.76
C ALA A 95 -43.20 5.57 -38.91
N ASP A 96 -43.03 4.36 -39.43
CA ASP A 96 -43.90 3.76 -40.45
C ASP A 96 -45.29 3.42 -39.87
N SER A 97 -45.34 2.80 -38.69
CA SER A 97 -46.61 2.42 -38.04
C SER A 97 -47.46 3.57 -37.48
N ARG A 98 -46.99 4.82 -37.53
CA ARG A 98 -47.72 6.01 -37.04
C ARG A 98 -48.21 6.91 -38.20
N GLY A 99 -47.99 6.48 -39.45
CA GLY A 99 -48.37 7.18 -40.67
C GLY A 99 -49.67 6.71 -41.35
N GLU A 100 -50.40 5.76 -40.75
CA GLU A 100 -51.74 5.31 -41.19
C GLU A 100 -52.86 5.93 -40.34
#